data_AF-A0A1I7Z0Z6-F1
#
_entry.id   AF-A0A1I7Z0Z6-F1
#
_cell.length_a   1.000
_cell.length_b   1.000
_cell.length_c   1.000
_cell.angle_alpha   90.00
_cell.angle_beta   90.00
_cell.angle_gamma   90.00
#
_symmetry.space_group_name_H-M   'P 1'
#
loop_
_entity.id
_entity.type
_entity.pdbx_description
1 polymer ?
#
loop_
_entity_poly.entity_id
_entity_poly.type
_entity_poly.pdbx_seq_one_letter_code
_entity_poly.pdbx_strand_id
1 'polypeptide(L)'
;MFTSDRDYGKSLKNILISGRPAKTIRYLLSKMSSTPTDVDSFLIPRIDWSQQVIEGTSFTVDWILKAFGTHGQSLEANEIVNVSVSNISNGYGFASEILRIVIHCSEHSKMLSVVLKIPTPHLKDRVHYFNREIKFYDNFSDLVPIPLPRIYRTIKWEPPKTLGAILMEDLSRSCHVQSVCEGLSVEQLLSISKHLANMHNSFWNLPSQQRNSFERQFPIAEGRLQFQVDYIVSKALELVQKHSDVFGDRLDKYVDILKDVEYHRYTAATVRTMFKAFIPSFFSCASRTTSVVFVLQRITVYFLLSFNNSCAAAMCWRRSDEEERKVYCYFRYSIHRTNLSVCTKFKY
;
A
#
# COMPACT_ATOMS: atom_id res chain seq x y z
N MET A 1 -28.24 4.65 -38.84
CA MET A 1 -29.16 3.52 -38.69
C MET A 1 -28.35 2.36 -38.12
N PHE A 2 -28.15 2.35 -36.81
CA PHE A 2 -27.48 1.31 -36.06
C PHE A 2 -28.30 1.12 -34.79
N THR A 3 -28.82 -0.09 -34.61
CA THR A 3 -29.61 -0.50 -33.45
C THR A 3 -28.69 -0.55 -32.23
N SER A 4 -29.07 0.22 -31.22
CA SER A 4 -28.45 0.25 -29.90
C SER A 4 -29.04 -0.86 -29.03
N ASP A 5 -28.29 -1.93 -28.79
CA ASP A 5 -28.57 -2.84 -27.68
C ASP A 5 -27.54 -2.58 -26.57
N ARG A 6 -27.90 -1.66 -25.68
CA ARG A 6 -27.40 -1.62 -24.31
C ARG A 6 -28.53 -2.11 -23.42
N ASP A 7 -28.51 -3.38 -23.08
CA ASP A 7 -29.36 -3.91 -22.02
C ASP A 7 -28.58 -4.96 -21.22
N TYR A 8 -27.81 -4.49 -20.24
CA TYR A 8 -27.40 -5.25 -19.06
C TYR A 8 -27.32 -4.27 -17.89
N GLY A 9 -28.49 -3.78 -17.50
CA GLY A 9 -28.72 -2.97 -16.31
C GLY A 9 -29.99 -3.44 -15.62
N LYS A 10 -29.92 -4.56 -14.89
CA LYS A 10 -30.87 -4.96 -13.83
C LYS A 10 -30.44 -6.30 -13.23
N SER A 11 -29.67 -6.27 -12.14
CA SER A 11 -29.87 -7.10 -10.94
C SER A 11 -28.74 -6.79 -9.95
N LEU A 12 -29.03 -6.90 -8.64
CA LEU A 12 -28.15 -6.64 -7.49
C LEU A 12 -28.05 -5.18 -7.00
N LYS A 13 -29.11 -4.39 -7.18
CA LYS A 13 -29.49 -3.40 -6.15
C LYS A 13 -30.70 -3.95 -5.40
N ASN A 14 -30.44 -4.78 -4.39
CA ASN A 14 -31.30 -5.07 -3.23
C ASN A 14 -30.67 -6.16 -2.35
N ILE A 15 -29.57 -5.84 -1.68
CA ILE A 15 -29.29 -6.41 -0.35
C ILE A 15 -28.92 -5.22 0.53
N LEU A 16 -29.93 -4.41 0.84
CA LEU A 16 -29.90 -3.52 1.98
C LEU A 16 -29.84 -4.39 3.24
N ILE A 17 -28.72 -4.25 3.96
CA ILE A 17 -28.68 -4.01 5.41
C ILE A 17 -29.88 -4.60 6.16
N SER A 18 -29.74 -5.82 6.68
CA SER A 18 -30.57 -6.25 7.81
C SER A 18 -29.67 -6.52 9.02
N GLY A 19 -29.46 -5.47 9.81
CA GLY A 19 -29.01 -5.60 11.18
C GLY A 19 -30.11 -6.24 12.02
N ARG A 20 -30.19 -7.57 12.03
CA ARG A 20 -31.04 -8.31 12.96
C ARG A 20 -30.34 -9.57 13.51
N PRO A 21 -29.76 -9.51 14.71
CA PRO A 21 -29.65 -10.70 15.56
C PRO A 21 -30.88 -10.88 16.47
N ALA A 22 -31.83 -9.93 16.52
CA ALA A 22 -32.86 -9.93 17.56
C ALA A 22 -34.08 -10.85 17.31
N LYS A 23 -34.41 -11.21 16.06
CA LYS A 23 -35.66 -11.96 15.77
C LYS A 23 -35.49 -13.48 15.81
N THR A 24 -34.36 -14.01 15.39
CA THR A 24 -34.08 -15.46 15.49
C THR A 24 -33.89 -15.89 16.95
N ILE A 25 -33.29 -15.03 17.78
CA ILE A 25 -33.12 -15.27 19.22
C ILE A 25 -34.48 -15.22 19.96
N ARG A 26 -35.40 -14.31 19.60
CA ARG A 26 -36.75 -14.27 20.22
C ARG A 26 -37.61 -15.49 19.88
N TYR A 27 -37.49 -16.06 18.68
CA TYR A 27 -38.23 -17.27 18.32
C TYR A 27 -37.78 -18.46 19.18
N LEU A 28 -36.47 -18.58 19.43
CA LEU A 28 -35.90 -19.62 20.29
C LEU A 28 -36.26 -19.42 21.77
N LEU A 29 -36.28 -18.17 22.27
CA LEU A 29 -36.67 -17.87 23.65
C LEU A 29 -38.19 -18.07 23.92
N SER A 30 -39.05 -17.90 22.91
CA SER A 30 -40.51 -18.07 23.08
C SER A 30 -40.97 -19.52 23.26
N LYS A 31 -40.10 -20.51 22.98
CA LYS A 31 -40.38 -21.95 23.17
C LYS A 31 -39.84 -22.53 24.48
N MET A 32 -39.23 -21.72 25.35
CA MET A 32 -38.56 -22.18 26.58
C MET A 32 -39.44 -22.12 27.86
N SER A 33 -40.76 -22.01 27.72
CA SER A 33 -41.67 -22.02 28.88
C SER A 33 -42.45 -23.33 28.98
N SER A 34 -41.78 -24.38 29.46
CA SER A 34 -42.41 -25.46 30.25
C SER A 34 -41.37 -26.50 30.68
N THR A 35 -41.33 -26.72 32.00
CA THR A 35 -40.61 -27.76 32.79
C THR A 35 -39.11 -27.60 33.05
N PRO A 36 -38.70 -27.36 34.32
CA PRO A 36 -37.31 -27.33 34.77
C PRO A 36 -36.88 -28.70 35.28
N THR A 37 -36.36 -29.55 34.40
CA THR A 37 -35.56 -30.72 34.76
C THR A 37 -34.82 -31.11 33.50
N ASP A 38 -33.50 -31.24 33.62
CA ASP A 38 -32.54 -31.51 32.54
C ASP A 38 -32.12 -30.28 31.72
N VAL A 39 -31.46 -29.34 32.40
CA VAL A 39 -30.60 -28.32 31.75
C VAL A 39 -29.27 -28.99 31.38
N ASP A 40 -29.35 -30.10 30.66
CA ASP A 40 -28.17 -30.71 30.07
C ASP A 40 -27.68 -29.74 29.00
N SER A 41 -26.51 -29.20 29.26
CA SER A 41 -25.84 -28.13 28.53
C SER A 41 -26.21 -28.07 27.05
N PHE A 42 -26.91 -27.00 26.63
CA PHE A 42 -26.95 -26.62 25.22
C PHE A 42 -25.52 -26.26 24.81
N LEU A 43 -24.77 -27.27 24.39
CA LEU A 43 -23.45 -27.12 23.82
C LEU A 43 -23.61 -26.32 22.54
N ILE A 44 -23.38 -25.00 22.64
CA ILE A 44 -23.22 -24.14 21.48
C ILE A 44 -22.11 -24.81 20.64
N PRO A 45 -22.40 -25.20 19.37
CA PRO A 45 -21.40 -25.84 18.53
C PRO A 45 -20.15 -24.99 18.50
N ARG A 46 -19.02 -25.55 18.95
CA ARG A 46 -17.74 -24.84 18.90
C ARG A 46 -17.39 -24.62 17.44
N ILE A 47 -17.16 -23.37 17.07
CA ILE A 47 -16.71 -23.00 15.72
C ILE A 47 -15.31 -23.56 15.53
N ASP A 48 -15.12 -24.38 14.50
CA ASP A 48 -13.79 -24.83 14.11
C ASP A 48 -13.13 -23.76 13.21
N TRP A 49 -12.34 -22.89 13.84
CA TRP A 49 -11.61 -21.82 13.15
C TRP A 49 -10.57 -22.33 12.15
N SER A 50 -10.22 -23.62 12.17
CA SER A 50 -9.36 -24.25 11.17
C SER A 50 -10.08 -24.45 9.82
N GLN A 51 -11.41 -24.53 9.84
CA GLN A 51 -12.24 -24.68 8.63
C GLN A 51 -12.80 -23.34 8.14
N GLN A 52 -12.75 -22.29 8.97
CA GLN A 52 -13.22 -20.97 8.57
C GLN A 52 -12.19 -20.26 7.68
N VAL A 53 -12.41 -20.35 6.37
CA VAL A 53 -11.63 -19.67 5.34
C VAL A 53 -12.00 -18.19 5.27
N ILE A 54 -10.99 -17.32 5.13
CA ILE A 54 -11.17 -15.89 4.87
C ILE A 54 -11.61 -15.74 3.41
N GLU A 55 -12.78 -15.14 3.22
CA GLU A 55 -13.39 -14.95 1.91
C GLU A 55 -12.41 -14.34 0.89
N GLY A 56 -12.38 -14.91 -0.31
CA GLY A 56 -11.46 -14.51 -1.38
C GLY A 56 -10.03 -15.06 -1.27
N THR A 57 -9.75 -15.90 -0.26
CA THR A 57 -8.40 -16.43 -0.01
C THR A 57 -8.41 -17.93 0.30
N SER A 58 -7.22 -18.54 0.39
CA SER A 58 -7.03 -19.91 0.91
C SER A 58 -6.57 -19.93 2.38
N PHE A 59 -6.57 -18.78 3.06
CA PHE A 59 -6.10 -18.65 4.45
C PHE A 59 -7.25 -18.78 5.42
N THR A 60 -7.00 -19.40 6.58
CA THR A 60 -8.03 -19.64 7.61
C THR A 60 -7.84 -18.69 8.78
N VAL A 61 -8.85 -18.59 9.64
CA VAL A 61 -8.73 -17.83 10.90
C VAL A 61 -7.63 -18.44 11.78
N ASP A 62 -7.57 -19.77 11.90
CA ASP A 62 -6.51 -20.47 12.62
C ASP A 62 -5.09 -20.12 12.11
N TRP A 63 -4.91 -19.92 10.79
CA TRP A 63 -3.63 -19.48 10.24
C TRP A 63 -3.18 -18.12 10.78
N ILE A 64 -4.12 -17.19 11.01
CA ILE A 64 -3.87 -15.89 11.63
C ILE A 64 -3.54 -16.05 13.11
N LEU A 65 -4.32 -16.84 13.85
CA LEU A 65 -4.10 -17.06 15.29
C LEU A 65 -2.74 -17.67 15.56
N LYS A 66 -2.33 -18.66 14.75
CA LYS A 66 -0.98 -19.24 14.80
C LYS A 66 0.11 -18.19 14.56
N ALA A 67 -0.12 -17.23 13.66
CA ALA A 67 0.81 -16.13 13.45
C ALA A 67 0.87 -15.17 14.65
N PHE A 68 -0.19 -14.99 15.43
CA PHE A 68 -0.11 -14.20 16.67
C PHE A 68 0.64 -14.91 17.79
N GLY A 69 0.45 -16.22 17.92
CA GLY A 69 1.15 -17.04 18.91
C GLY A 69 2.68 -16.91 18.80
N THR A 70 3.23 -16.82 17.58
CA THR A 70 4.68 -16.63 17.36
C THR A 70 5.18 -15.25 17.78
N HIS A 71 4.30 -14.27 17.95
CA HIS A 71 4.61 -12.90 18.37
C HIS A 71 4.22 -12.62 19.84
N GLY A 72 4.00 -13.67 20.64
CA GLY A 72 3.63 -13.55 22.05
C GLY A 72 2.21 -13.04 22.30
N GLN A 73 1.38 -13.00 21.26
CA GLN A 73 -0.04 -12.68 21.35
C GLN A 73 -0.82 -14.00 21.28
N SER A 74 -0.98 -14.69 22.42
CA SER A 74 -1.88 -15.85 22.46
C SER A 74 -3.32 -15.36 22.51
N LEU A 75 -4.16 -15.90 21.62
CA LEU A 75 -5.61 -15.75 21.68
C LEU A 75 -6.18 -17.15 21.59
N GLU A 76 -6.90 -17.56 22.62
CA GLU A 76 -7.46 -18.90 22.65
C GLU A 76 -8.70 -18.96 21.73
N ALA A 77 -8.87 -20.08 21.03
CA ALA A 77 -9.96 -20.25 20.05
C ALA A 77 -11.36 -20.06 20.67
N ASN A 78 -11.52 -20.36 21.97
CA ASN A 78 -12.76 -20.20 22.72
C ASN A 78 -13.05 -18.73 23.12
N GLU A 79 -12.05 -17.84 23.03
CA GLU A 79 -12.22 -16.41 23.28
C GLU A 79 -12.85 -15.71 22.08
N ILE A 80 -12.80 -16.30 20.89
CA ILE A 80 -13.31 -15.66 19.67
C ILE A 80 -14.82 -15.84 19.57
N VAL A 81 -15.53 -14.72 19.49
CA VAL A 81 -16.99 -14.68 19.30
C VAL A 81 -17.35 -14.53 17.83
N ASN A 82 -16.60 -13.69 17.12
CA ASN A 82 -16.89 -13.37 15.72
C ASN A 82 -15.64 -12.91 14.97
N VAL A 83 -15.61 -13.18 13.66
CA VAL A 83 -14.59 -12.65 12.75
C VAL A 83 -15.29 -11.94 11.60
N SER A 84 -14.94 -10.67 11.38
CA SER A 84 -15.42 -9.92 10.22
C SER A 84 -14.27 -9.58 9.29
N VAL A 85 -14.55 -9.65 7.98
CA VAL A 85 -13.59 -9.39 6.92
C VAL A 85 -14.15 -8.29 6.05
N SER A 86 -13.33 -7.31 5.71
CA SER A 86 -13.70 -6.24 4.79
C SER A 86 -12.55 -5.95 3.83
N ASN A 87 -12.85 -5.86 2.54
CA ASN A 87 -11.86 -5.45 1.55
C ASN A 87 -11.73 -3.92 1.61
N ILE A 88 -10.58 -3.44 2.10
CA ILE A 88 -10.29 -2.01 2.25
C ILE A 88 -9.55 -1.42 1.05
N SER A 89 -9.25 -2.23 0.03
CA SER A 89 -8.62 -1.72 -1.19
C SER A 89 -9.56 -0.83 -2.02
N ASN A 90 -10.88 -1.01 -1.88
CA ASN A 90 -11.93 -0.28 -2.62
C ASN A 90 -11.68 -0.17 -4.14
N GLY A 91 -11.01 -1.15 -4.74
CA GLY A 91 -10.64 -1.13 -6.17
C GLY A 91 -9.46 -0.22 -6.54
N TYR A 92 -8.84 0.44 -5.55
CA TYR A 92 -7.63 1.26 -5.75
C TYR A 92 -6.32 0.46 -5.62
N GLY A 93 -6.41 -0.84 -5.32
CA GLY A 93 -5.26 -1.73 -5.25
C GLY A 93 -4.67 -2.00 -6.64
N PHE A 94 -3.41 -1.62 -6.85
CA PHE A 94 -2.76 -1.81 -8.15
C PHE A 94 -2.49 -3.28 -8.48
N ALA A 95 -1.99 -4.06 -7.51
CA ALA A 95 -1.53 -5.44 -7.73
C ALA A 95 -1.87 -6.39 -6.56
N SER A 96 -2.68 -5.93 -5.62
CA SER A 96 -3.00 -6.68 -4.40
C SER A 96 -4.37 -6.28 -3.89
N GLU A 97 -5.04 -7.23 -3.26
CA GLU A 97 -6.20 -6.96 -2.42
C GLU A 97 -5.72 -6.79 -0.97
N ILE A 98 -6.36 -5.86 -0.27
CA ILE A 98 -6.05 -5.55 1.12
C ILE A 98 -7.30 -5.82 1.92
N LEU A 99 -7.25 -6.86 2.74
CA LEU A 99 -8.36 -7.30 3.58
C LEU A 99 -8.08 -6.86 5.02
N ARG A 100 -9.00 -6.12 5.60
CA ARG A 100 -9.02 -5.86 7.04
C ARG A 100 -9.82 -6.95 7.73
N ILE A 101 -9.21 -7.59 8.70
CA ILE A 101 -9.78 -8.71 9.45
C ILE A 101 -9.89 -8.27 10.91
N VAL A 102 -11.10 -8.33 11.44
CA VAL A 102 -11.43 -7.94 12.80
C VAL A 102 -11.90 -9.17 13.56
N ILE A 103 -11.20 -9.51 14.63
CA ILE A 103 -11.52 -10.62 15.53
C ILE A 103 -12.11 -10.03 16.81
N HIS A 104 -13.37 -10.35 17.07
CA HIS A 104 -14.11 -9.95 18.26
C HIS A 104 -13.98 -11.03 19.32
N CYS A 105 -13.45 -10.67 20.49
CA CYS A 105 -13.25 -11.60 21.60
C CYS A 105 -14.36 -11.44 22.67
N SER A 106 -14.63 -12.50 23.44
CA SER A 106 -15.65 -12.57 24.48
C SER A 106 -15.27 -11.74 25.71
N GLU A 107 -14.00 -11.76 26.10
CA GLU A 107 -13.48 -10.97 27.21
C GLU A 107 -13.08 -9.55 26.76
N HIS A 108 -13.56 -8.56 27.52
CA HIS A 108 -13.04 -7.18 27.57
C HIS A 108 -13.18 -6.26 26.37
N SER A 109 -14.23 -6.37 25.53
CA SER A 109 -14.36 -5.50 24.33
C SER A 109 -13.08 -5.49 23.47
N LYS A 110 -12.22 -6.51 23.62
CA LYS A 110 -10.90 -6.55 23.01
C LYS A 110 -11.12 -6.96 21.56
N MET A 111 -10.97 -5.97 20.69
CA MET A 111 -11.03 -6.14 19.26
C MET A 111 -9.60 -6.21 18.74
N LEU A 112 -9.23 -7.36 18.19
CA LEU A 112 -7.99 -7.50 17.44
C LEU A 112 -8.28 -7.16 15.98
N SER A 113 -7.39 -6.41 15.36
CA SER A 113 -7.54 -5.99 13.98
C SER A 113 -6.21 -6.14 13.26
N VAL A 114 -6.25 -6.76 12.09
CA VAL A 114 -5.09 -6.99 11.24
C VAL A 114 -5.41 -6.76 9.78
N VAL A 115 -4.35 -6.56 9.01
CA VAL A 115 -4.43 -6.44 7.56
C VAL A 115 -3.77 -7.65 6.92
N LEU A 116 -4.52 -8.32 6.05
CA LEU A 116 -4.04 -9.36 5.16
C LEU A 116 -3.95 -8.80 3.75
N LYS A 117 -2.73 -8.66 3.24
CA LYS A 117 -2.48 -8.30 1.85
C LYS A 117 -2.21 -9.56 1.04
N ILE A 118 -2.95 -9.75 -0.03
CA ILE A 118 -2.80 -10.88 -0.96
C ILE A 118 -2.61 -10.36 -2.39
N PRO A 119 -1.83 -11.04 -3.23
CA PRO A 119 -1.68 -10.65 -4.61
C PRO A 119 -2.95 -10.95 -5.39
N THR A 120 -3.26 -10.12 -6.38
CA THR A 120 -4.42 -10.33 -7.24
C THR A 120 -4.14 -11.49 -8.22
N PRO A 121 -4.90 -12.61 -8.19
CA PRO A 121 -4.51 -13.85 -8.88
C PRO A 121 -4.36 -13.75 -10.40
N HIS A 122 -5.07 -12.82 -11.05
CA HIS A 122 -5.01 -12.64 -12.50
C HIS A 122 -3.79 -11.82 -12.97
N LEU A 123 -3.02 -11.24 -12.06
CA LEU A 123 -1.82 -10.43 -12.35
C LEU A 123 -0.53 -11.23 -12.13
N LYS A 124 -0.45 -12.43 -12.70
CA LYS A 124 0.69 -13.37 -12.50
C LYS A 124 2.03 -12.82 -12.99
N ASP A 125 2.02 -11.85 -13.91
CA ASP A 125 3.18 -11.10 -14.36
C ASP A 125 3.78 -10.19 -13.27
N ARG A 126 3.11 -10.05 -12.12
CA ARG A 126 3.50 -9.17 -11.01
C ARG A 126 4.05 -9.90 -9.79
N VAL A 127 4.36 -11.19 -9.91
CA VAL A 127 4.92 -12.02 -8.83
C VAL A 127 6.17 -11.39 -8.22
N HIS A 128 7.03 -10.80 -9.03
CA HIS A 128 8.26 -10.15 -8.57
C HIS A 128 8.00 -8.92 -7.69
N TYR A 129 6.93 -8.15 -7.90
CA TYR A 129 6.61 -6.99 -7.08
C TYR A 129 6.19 -7.41 -5.68
N PHE A 130 5.26 -8.36 -5.59
CA PHE A 130 4.78 -8.87 -4.30
C PHE A 130 5.91 -9.56 -3.52
N ASN A 131 6.69 -10.42 -4.19
CA ASN A 131 7.82 -11.10 -3.55
C ASN A 131 8.96 -10.14 -3.18
N ARG A 132 9.10 -9.00 -3.88
CA ARG A 132 10.04 -7.95 -3.48
C ARG A 132 9.64 -7.29 -2.18
N GLU A 133 8.35 -7.01 -2.00
CA GLU A 133 7.82 -6.46 -0.75
C GLU A 133 8.02 -7.44 0.42
N ILE A 134 7.76 -8.74 0.21
CA ILE A 134 8.11 -9.78 1.20
C ILE A 134 9.58 -9.74 1.56
N LYS A 135 10.48 -9.73 0.57
CA LYS A 135 11.92 -9.66 0.83
C LYS A 135 12.32 -8.40 1.59
N PHE A 136 11.64 -7.27 1.38
CA PHE A 136 11.89 -6.04 2.13
C PHE A 136 11.56 -6.24 3.62
N TYR A 137 10.39 -6.78 3.94
CA TYR A 137 10.01 -7.05 5.32
C TYR A 137 10.86 -8.16 5.96
N ASP A 138 11.17 -9.23 5.25
CA ASP A 138 11.92 -10.34 5.82
C ASP A 138 13.40 -9.99 6.11
N ASN A 139 13.99 -9.03 5.38
CA ASN A 139 15.44 -8.79 5.43
C ASN A 139 15.87 -7.37 5.76
N PHE A 140 14.98 -6.37 5.65
CA PHE A 140 15.38 -4.97 5.67
C PHE A 140 14.58 -4.09 6.63
N SER A 141 13.36 -4.49 7.04
CA SER A 141 12.52 -3.69 7.95
C SER A 141 13.22 -3.35 9.26
N ASP A 142 14.00 -4.28 9.80
CA ASP A 142 14.65 -4.11 11.11
C ASP A 142 15.89 -3.20 11.04
N LEU A 143 16.37 -2.90 9.83
CA LEU A 143 17.53 -2.04 9.59
C LEU A 143 17.14 -0.57 9.40
N VAL A 144 15.84 -0.28 9.23
CA VAL A 144 15.35 1.07 8.91
C VAL A 144 14.67 1.72 10.12
N PRO A 145 15.14 2.90 10.57
CA PRO A 145 14.53 3.61 11.68
C PRO A 145 13.35 4.46 11.18
N ILE A 146 12.40 3.79 10.54
CA ILE A 146 11.14 4.38 10.09
C ILE A 146 9.99 3.56 10.68
N PRO A 147 8.87 4.20 11.01
CA PRO A 147 7.70 3.47 11.50
C PRO A 147 7.19 2.56 10.38
N LEU A 148 7.17 1.25 10.65
CA LEU A 148 6.61 0.22 9.78
C LEU A 148 5.54 -0.57 10.55
N PRO A 149 4.50 -1.08 9.86
CA PRO A 149 3.58 -2.02 10.50
C PRO A 149 4.36 -3.24 10.97
N ARG A 150 3.99 -3.78 12.14
CA ARG A 150 4.49 -5.08 12.54
C ARG A 150 4.05 -6.14 11.54
N ILE A 151 5.00 -6.95 11.07
CA ILE A 151 4.72 -8.08 10.18
C ILE A 151 4.60 -9.34 11.00
N TYR A 152 3.42 -9.95 10.97
CA TYR A 152 3.16 -11.18 11.70
C TYR A 152 3.64 -12.39 10.91
N ARG A 153 3.38 -12.42 9.60
CA ARG A 153 3.73 -13.54 8.73
C ARG A 153 3.78 -13.15 7.26
N THR A 154 4.69 -13.77 6.51
CA THR A 154 4.81 -13.65 5.05
C THR A 154 4.74 -15.02 4.39
N ILE A 155 4.19 -15.08 3.17
CA ILE A 155 4.19 -16.26 2.29
C ILE A 155 4.55 -15.79 0.89
N LYS A 156 5.62 -16.35 0.32
CA LYS A 156 6.02 -16.07 -1.07
C LYS A 156 4.94 -16.52 -2.04
N TRP A 157 4.71 -15.67 -3.04
CA TRP A 157 3.81 -15.95 -4.13
C TRP A 157 4.52 -16.76 -5.21
N GLU A 158 4.08 -18.00 -5.44
CA GLU A 158 4.64 -18.88 -6.47
C GLU A 158 3.50 -19.54 -7.27
N PRO A 159 2.86 -18.84 -8.23
CA PRO A 159 1.78 -19.42 -9.02
C PRO A 159 2.23 -20.65 -9.82
N PRO A 160 1.40 -21.71 -9.93
CA PRO A 160 0.11 -21.91 -9.25
C PRO A 160 0.23 -22.56 -7.86
N LYS A 161 1.45 -22.83 -7.36
CA LYS A 161 1.72 -23.64 -6.16
C LYS A 161 1.24 -22.98 -4.88
N THR A 162 1.52 -21.68 -4.70
CA THR A 162 1.19 -20.95 -3.47
C THR A 162 0.59 -19.59 -3.79
N LEU A 163 -0.46 -19.20 -3.07
CA LEU A 163 -0.92 -17.81 -3.01
C LEU A 163 -0.02 -17.04 -2.05
N GLY A 164 0.44 -15.85 -2.47
CA GLY A 164 1.24 -14.99 -1.60
C GLY A 164 0.41 -14.36 -0.47
N ALA A 165 1.04 -14.03 0.65
CA ALA A 165 0.40 -13.27 1.72
C ALA A 165 1.40 -12.42 2.49
N ILE A 166 0.92 -11.28 2.98
CA ILE A 166 1.58 -10.49 4.03
C ILE A 166 0.51 -10.18 5.08
N LEU A 167 0.65 -10.76 6.26
CA LEU A 167 -0.18 -10.49 7.42
C LEU A 167 0.53 -9.46 8.31
N MET A 168 -0.11 -8.32 8.53
CA MET A 168 0.50 -7.17 9.20
C MET A 168 -0.47 -6.45 10.14
N GLU A 169 0.10 -5.60 10.99
CA GLU A 169 -0.61 -4.72 11.91
C GLU A 169 -1.65 -3.84 11.21
N ASP A 170 -2.86 -3.74 11.77
CA ASP A 170 -3.85 -2.77 11.31
C ASP A 170 -3.57 -1.39 11.90
N LEU A 171 -3.09 -0.49 11.04
CA LEU A 171 -2.76 0.87 11.40
C LEU A 171 -3.93 1.87 11.21
N SER A 172 -5.14 1.42 10.86
CA SER A 172 -6.29 2.30 10.60
C SER A 172 -6.73 3.17 11.79
N ARG A 173 -6.33 2.82 13.01
CA ARG A 173 -6.59 3.61 14.22
C ARG A 173 -5.53 4.68 14.48
N SER A 174 -4.34 4.49 13.94
CA SER A 174 -3.18 5.35 14.19
C SER A 174 -2.75 6.15 12.96
N CYS A 175 -3.39 5.91 11.81
CA CYS A 175 -3.01 6.51 10.55
C CYS A 175 -4.16 7.06 9.71
N HIS A 176 -3.77 7.95 8.82
CA HIS A 176 -4.61 8.42 7.71
C HIS A 176 -4.12 7.86 6.38
N VAL A 177 -5.05 7.41 5.54
CA VAL A 177 -4.79 7.04 4.14
C VAL A 177 -4.86 8.31 3.31
N GLN A 178 -3.73 8.74 2.76
CA GLN A 178 -3.67 9.92 1.90
C GLN A 178 -4.06 9.55 0.47
N SER A 179 -5.08 10.22 -0.07
CA SER A 179 -5.39 10.14 -1.51
C SER A 179 -4.27 10.82 -2.31
N VAL A 180 -3.80 10.18 -3.39
CA VAL A 180 -2.78 10.79 -4.27
C VAL A 180 -3.28 12.10 -4.92
N CYS A 181 -4.60 12.25 -5.05
CA CYS A 181 -5.22 13.47 -5.58
C CYS A 181 -5.29 14.60 -4.55
N GLU A 182 -5.26 14.26 -3.27
CA GLU A 182 -5.23 15.21 -2.17
C GLU A 182 -3.76 15.43 -1.84
N GLY A 183 -3.19 16.56 -2.29
CA GLY A 183 -1.77 16.85 -2.06
C GLY A 183 -1.36 16.76 -0.58
N LEU A 184 -0.06 16.67 -0.34
CA LEU A 184 0.50 16.63 1.02
C LEU A 184 0.73 18.04 1.57
N SER A 185 0.52 18.22 2.86
CA SER A 185 0.99 19.40 3.60
C SER A 185 2.52 19.48 3.62
N VAL A 186 3.06 20.66 3.89
CA VAL A 186 4.52 20.88 3.98
C VAL A 186 5.12 20.04 5.11
N GLU A 187 4.42 19.93 6.24
CA GLU A 187 4.83 19.15 7.41
C GLU A 187 4.91 17.66 7.08
N GLN A 188 3.92 17.12 6.34
CA GLN A 188 3.94 15.75 5.86
C GLN A 188 5.10 15.51 4.89
N LEU A 189 5.36 16.43 3.95
CA LEU A 189 6.48 16.33 3.01
C LEU A 189 7.83 16.35 3.73
N LEU A 190 8.00 17.21 4.72
CA LEU A 190 9.22 17.27 5.54
C LEU A 190 9.42 15.98 6.32
N SER A 191 8.35 15.43 6.90
CA SER A 191 8.40 14.17 7.63
C SER A 191 8.77 12.98 6.72
N ILE A 192 8.10 12.86 5.56
CA ILE A 192 8.44 11.85 4.55
C ILE A 192 9.90 11.99 4.14
N SER A 193 10.35 13.21 3.83
CA SER A 193 11.74 13.47 3.46
C SER A 193 12.73 13.03 4.53
N LYS A 194 12.41 13.27 5.82
CA LYS A 194 13.23 12.80 6.95
C LYS A 194 13.27 11.27 7.03
N HIS A 195 12.14 10.59 6.88
CA HIS A 195 12.10 9.13 6.86
C HIS A 195 12.87 8.54 5.68
N LEU A 196 12.77 9.14 4.50
CA LEU A 196 13.55 8.74 3.32
C LEU A 196 15.04 8.94 3.55
N ALA A 197 15.46 10.09 4.06
CA ALA A 197 16.85 10.36 4.39
C ALA A 197 17.40 9.33 5.39
N ASN A 198 16.63 9.02 6.43
CA ASN A 198 16.98 8.00 7.42
C ASN A 198 17.13 6.61 6.79
N MET A 199 16.16 6.20 5.97
CA MET A 199 16.20 4.91 5.28
C MET A 199 17.41 4.80 4.35
N HIS A 200 17.69 5.84 3.57
CA HIS A 200 18.88 5.90 2.71
C HIS A 200 20.16 5.84 3.53
N ASN A 201 20.25 6.59 4.63
CA ASN A 201 21.42 6.60 5.50
C ASN A 201 21.65 5.21 6.14
N SER A 202 20.60 4.54 6.63
CA SER A 202 20.69 3.17 7.15
C SER A 202 21.30 2.21 6.13
N PHE A 203 20.83 2.26 4.88
CA PHE A 203 21.39 1.43 3.81
C PHE A 203 22.86 1.76 3.52
N TRP A 204 23.21 3.04 3.46
CA TRP A 204 24.58 3.50 3.20
C TRP A 204 25.56 3.19 4.32
N ASN A 205 25.08 3.06 5.56
CA ASN A 205 25.90 2.70 6.71
C ASN A 205 26.10 1.18 6.87
N LEU A 206 25.42 0.34 6.09
CA LEU A 206 25.67 -1.10 6.09
C LEU A 206 27.11 -1.41 5.62
N PRO A 207 27.77 -2.43 6.16
CA PRO A 207 29.03 -2.94 5.64
C PRO A 207 28.93 -3.21 4.13
N SER A 208 29.98 -2.88 3.38
CA SER A 208 30.00 -2.99 1.91
C SER A 208 29.60 -4.38 1.41
N GLN A 209 30.00 -5.45 2.11
CA GLN A 209 29.61 -6.82 1.76
C GLN A 209 28.10 -7.05 1.89
N GLN A 210 27.50 -6.60 2.99
CA GLN A 210 26.06 -6.72 3.23
C GLN A 210 25.28 -5.87 2.22
N ARG A 211 25.72 -4.63 1.97
CA ARG A 211 25.14 -3.75 0.95
C ARG A 211 25.19 -4.37 -0.45
N ASN A 212 26.33 -4.90 -0.87
CA ASN A 212 26.48 -5.60 -2.15
C ASN A 212 25.63 -6.87 -2.22
N SER A 213 25.37 -7.55 -1.09
CA SER A 213 24.43 -8.67 -1.03
C SER A 213 23.01 -8.19 -1.32
N PHE A 214 22.57 -7.10 -0.67
CA PHE A 214 21.27 -6.50 -0.93
C PHE A 214 21.12 -6.00 -2.37
N GLU A 215 22.10 -5.27 -2.91
CA GLU A 215 22.07 -4.80 -4.30
C GLU A 215 21.88 -5.95 -5.31
N ARG A 216 22.48 -7.13 -5.03
CA ARG A 216 22.30 -8.34 -5.86
C ARG A 216 20.94 -8.99 -5.69
N GLN A 217 20.36 -8.95 -4.49
CA GLN A 217 19.04 -9.52 -4.22
C GLN A 217 17.88 -8.65 -4.73
N PHE A 218 18.14 -7.36 -4.93
CA PHE A 218 17.19 -6.35 -5.39
C PHE A 218 17.66 -5.65 -6.66
N PRO A 219 17.84 -6.39 -7.78
CA PRO A 219 18.27 -5.77 -9.03
C PRO A 219 17.22 -4.77 -9.53
N ILE A 220 17.72 -3.60 -9.96
CA ILE A 220 16.91 -2.48 -10.45
C ILE A 220 16.08 -2.90 -11.67
N ALA A 221 16.69 -3.68 -12.57
CA ALA A 221 16.22 -3.84 -13.94
C ALA A 221 15.49 -5.16 -14.24
N GLU A 222 15.36 -6.08 -13.27
CA GLU A 222 14.80 -7.41 -13.56
C GLU A 222 13.31 -7.34 -13.92
N GLY A 223 13.01 -7.35 -15.24
CA GLY A 223 11.67 -7.37 -15.81
C GLY A 223 10.86 -6.07 -15.71
N ARG A 224 11.44 -4.93 -15.30
CA ARG A 224 10.66 -3.74 -14.88
C ARG A 224 10.57 -2.61 -15.90
N LEU A 225 11.62 -2.37 -16.67
CA LEU A 225 11.72 -1.16 -17.48
C LEU A 225 10.75 -1.20 -18.66
N GLN A 226 10.63 -2.35 -19.32
CA GLN A 226 9.66 -2.52 -20.41
C GLN A 226 8.23 -2.38 -19.89
N PHE A 227 7.91 -2.98 -18.74
CA PHE A 227 6.61 -2.81 -18.10
C PHE A 227 6.31 -1.34 -17.75
N GLN A 228 7.29 -0.62 -17.21
CA GLN A 228 7.15 0.81 -16.91
C GLN A 228 6.88 1.60 -18.18
N VAL A 229 7.62 1.36 -19.26
CA VAL A 229 7.39 1.98 -20.56
C VAL A 229 5.98 1.65 -21.07
N ASP A 230 5.64 0.37 -21.17
CA ASP A 230 4.36 -0.08 -21.75
C ASP A 230 3.17 0.48 -20.97
N TYR A 231 3.23 0.45 -19.64
CA TYR A 231 2.15 0.91 -18.78
C TYR A 231 2.07 2.45 -18.73
N ILE A 232 3.20 3.14 -18.49
CA ILE A 232 3.23 4.61 -18.37
C ILE A 232 2.85 5.25 -19.69
N VAL A 233 3.42 4.78 -20.81
CA VAL A 233 3.09 5.32 -22.14
C VAL A 233 1.61 5.12 -22.45
N SER A 234 1.08 3.91 -22.24
CA SER A 234 -0.34 3.65 -22.49
C SER A 234 -1.26 4.55 -21.67
N LYS A 235 -0.96 4.75 -20.38
CA LYS A 235 -1.76 5.63 -19.50
C LYS A 235 -1.59 7.09 -19.83
N ALA A 236 -0.40 7.52 -20.22
CA ALA A 236 -0.17 8.90 -20.64
C ALA A 236 -0.96 9.21 -21.92
N LEU A 237 -1.00 8.28 -22.88
CA LEU A 237 -1.82 8.40 -24.09
C LEU A 237 -3.32 8.40 -23.79
N GLU A 238 -3.79 7.54 -22.88
CA GLU A 238 -5.20 7.54 -22.41
C GLU A 238 -5.58 8.89 -21.79
N LEU A 239 -4.69 9.48 -20.98
CA LEU A 239 -4.90 10.80 -20.38
C LEU A 239 -4.97 11.91 -21.44
N VAL A 240 -4.12 11.88 -22.47
CA VAL A 240 -4.18 12.83 -23.59
C VAL A 240 -5.50 12.71 -24.33
N GLN A 241 -5.96 11.49 -24.60
CA GLN A 241 -7.24 11.28 -25.26
C GLN A 241 -8.43 11.80 -24.44
N LYS A 242 -8.39 11.59 -23.12
CA LYS A 242 -9.48 11.98 -22.22
C LYS A 242 -9.51 13.49 -21.91
N HIS A 243 -8.36 14.15 -21.94
CA HIS A 243 -8.17 15.54 -21.53
C HIS A 243 -7.34 16.30 -22.58
N SER A 244 -7.79 16.24 -23.83
CA SER A 244 -7.08 16.82 -24.97
C SER A 244 -6.98 18.35 -24.92
N ASP A 245 -7.92 19.01 -24.24
CA ASP A 245 -7.91 20.45 -23.98
C ASP A 245 -6.77 20.89 -23.04
N VAL A 246 -6.38 20.01 -22.11
CA VAL A 246 -5.31 20.27 -21.14
C VAL A 246 -3.95 19.83 -21.67
N PHE A 247 -3.87 18.60 -22.20
CA PHE A 247 -2.60 17.97 -22.56
C PHE A 247 -2.25 18.09 -24.04
N GLY A 248 -3.25 18.25 -24.93
CA GLY A 248 -3.11 18.51 -26.36
C GLY A 248 -1.85 17.94 -27.02
N ASP A 249 -1.13 18.80 -27.72
CA ASP A 249 0.18 18.56 -28.35
C ASP A 249 1.36 18.66 -27.35
N ARG A 250 1.08 19.00 -26.09
CA ARG A 250 2.13 19.23 -25.08
C ARG A 250 2.81 17.93 -24.68
N LEU A 251 2.08 16.81 -24.65
CA LEU A 251 2.65 15.51 -24.28
C LEU A 251 3.50 14.92 -25.41
N ASP A 252 3.24 15.23 -26.67
CA ASP A 252 3.97 14.67 -27.83
C ASP A 252 5.48 14.86 -27.69
N LYS A 253 5.90 16.00 -27.14
CA LYS A 253 7.32 16.32 -26.86
C LYS A 253 7.98 15.41 -25.83
N TYR A 254 7.19 14.71 -25.02
CA TYR A 254 7.64 13.81 -23.96
C TYR A 254 7.37 12.34 -24.26
N VAL A 255 6.50 12.01 -25.23
CA VAL A 255 6.15 10.63 -25.55
C VAL A 255 7.39 9.82 -25.92
N ASP A 256 8.30 10.38 -26.71
CA ASP A 256 9.54 9.67 -27.08
C ASP A 256 10.46 9.44 -25.87
N ILE A 257 10.54 10.39 -24.95
CA ILE A 257 11.27 10.24 -23.67
C ILE A 257 10.62 9.16 -22.80
N LEU A 258 9.28 9.12 -22.74
CA LEU A 258 8.54 8.11 -22.00
C LEU A 258 8.66 6.71 -22.62
N LYS A 259 8.95 6.60 -23.92
CA LYS A 259 9.22 5.34 -24.61
C LYS A 259 10.67 4.87 -24.46
N ASP A 260 11.58 5.76 -24.09
CA ASP A 260 13.00 5.45 -23.97
C ASP A 260 13.29 4.61 -22.70
N VAL A 261 13.59 3.34 -22.92
CA VAL A 261 13.98 2.39 -21.87
C VAL A 261 15.22 2.86 -21.11
N GLU A 262 16.18 3.52 -21.76
CA GLU A 262 17.37 4.06 -21.10
C GLU A 262 17.03 5.25 -20.22
N TYR A 263 16.06 6.08 -20.61
CA TYR A 263 15.55 7.14 -19.75
C TYR A 263 14.96 6.57 -18.46
N HIS A 264 14.10 5.55 -18.54
CA HIS A 264 13.56 4.89 -17.35
C HIS A 264 14.63 4.17 -16.53
N ARG A 265 15.62 3.58 -17.21
CA ARG A 265 16.77 2.96 -16.54
C ARG A 265 17.56 4.00 -15.76
N TYR A 266 17.79 5.16 -16.37
CA TYR A 266 18.48 6.28 -15.74
C TYR A 266 17.71 6.80 -14.53
N THR A 267 16.39 7.01 -14.66
CA THR A 267 15.56 7.47 -13.53
C THR A 267 15.41 6.41 -12.43
N ALA A 268 15.50 5.12 -12.77
CA ALA A 268 15.48 4.02 -11.81
C ALA A 268 16.87 3.64 -11.27
N ALA A 269 17.95 4.17 -11.84
CA ALA A 269 19.32 3.78 -11.51
C ALA A 269 19.64 4.12 -10.05
N THR A 270 20.44 3.27 -9.40
CA THR A 270 20.98 3.61 -8.08
C THR A 270 21.90 4.81 -8.23
N VAL A 271 22.00 5.58 -7.14
CA VAL A 271 22.97 6.67 -7.01
C VAL A 271 24.38 6.20 -7.42
N ARG A 272 24.77 4.97 -7.06
CA ARG A 272 26.04 4.35 -7.47
C ARG A 272 26.18 4.21 -8.99
N THR A 273 25.16 3.70 -9.67
CA THR A 273 25.15 3.57 -11.14
C THR A 273 25.17 4.94 -11.81
N MET A 274 24.41 5.90 -11.26
CA MET A 274 24.44 7.29 -11.75
C MET A 274 25.82 7.91 -11.57
N PHE A 275 26.47 7.81 -10.41
CA PHE A 275 27.82 8.34 -10.19
C PHE A 275 28.85 7.71 -11.12
N LYS A 276 28.79 6.39 -11.36
CA LYS A 276 29.69 5.74 -12.34
C LYS A 276 29.48 6.24 -13.77
N ALA A 277 28.24 6.51 -14.17
CA ALA A 277 27.92 7.07 -15.49
C ALA A 277 28.22 8.57 -15.61
N PHE A 278 28.11 9.32 -14.50
CA PHE A 278 28.29 10.77 -14.44
C PHE A 278 29.76 11.19 -14.34
N ILE A 279 30.65 10.42 -13.71
CA ILE A 279 32.06 10.85 -13.53
C ILE A 279 32.74 11.18 -14.87
N PRO A 280 32.56 10.42 -15.97
CA PRO A 280 33.15 10.80 -17.26
C PRO A 280 32.54 12.05 -17.91
N SER A 281 31.25 12.33 -17.68
CA SER A 281 30.47 13.36 -18.39
C SER A 281 30.34 14.68 -17.59
N PHE A 282 30.42 14.65 -16.27
CA PHE A 282 30.33 15.82 -15.40
C PHE A 282 31.58 16.70 -15.45
N PHE A 283 32.75 16.14 -15.78
CA PHE A 283 33.96 16.93 -16.02
C PHE A 283 33.94 17.70 -17.34
N SER A 284 32.96 17.47 -18.24
CA SER A 284 32.87 18.21 -19.51
C SER A 284 31.86 19.36 -19.55
N CYS A 285 30.94 19.48 -18.58
CA CYS A 285 29.92 20.53 -18.58
C CYS A 285 29.76 21.22 -17.22
N ALA A 286 30.46 22.35 -17.05
CA ALA A 286 30.40 23.19 -15.86
C ALA A 286 29.18 24.14 -15.90
N SER A 287 28.05 23.72 -15.32
CA SER A 287 27.15 24.67 -14.64
C SER A 287 26.51 23.98 -13.42
N ARG A 288 26.83 24.47 -12.22
CA ARG A 288 26.72 23.72 -10.96
C ARG A 288 25.37 23.83 -10.24
N THR A 289 24.47 24.72 -10.65
CA THR A 289 23.29 25.08 -9.85
C THR A 289 21.97 24.48 -10.33
N THR A 290 21.80 24.26 -11.63
CA THR A 290 20.54 23.74 -12.19
C THR A 290 20.37 22.23 -11.96
N SER A 291 21.49 21.50 -11.86
CA SER A 291 21.48 20.04 -11.79
C SER A 291 21.01 19.47 -10.45
N VAL A 292 21.23 20.18 -9.33
CA VAL A 292 20.90 19.68 -7.98
C VAL A 292 19.39 19.74 -7.70
N VAL A 293 18.71 20.80 -8.14
CA VAL A 293 17.26 20.97 -7.99
C VAL A 293 16.49 19.95 -8.84
N PHE A 294 16.96 19.66 -10.06
CA PHE A 294 16.38 18.65 -10.94
C PHE A 294 16.51 17.23 -10.38
N VAL A 295 17.63 16.90 -9.73
CA VAL A 295 17.84 15.58 -9.12
C VAL A 295 16.90 15.37 -7.93
N LEU A 296 16.71 16.38 -7.07
CA LEU A 296 15.81 16.27 -5.91
C LEU A 296 14.33 16.18 -6.31
N GLN A 297 13.85 17.01 -7.25
CA GLN A 297 12.48 16.91 -7.76
C GLN A 297 12.21 15.57 -8.47
N ARG A 298 13.20 15.02 -9.18
CA ARG A 298 13.09 13.73 -9.88
C ARG A 298 13.11 12.53 -8.94
N ILE A 299 13.93 12.58 -7.88
CA ILE A 299 13.89 11.57 -6.83
C ILE A 299 12.51 11.58 -6.19
N THR A 300 11.92 12.72 -5.84
CA THR A 300 10.59 12.76 -5.21
C THR A 300 9.47 12.20 -6.11
N VAL A 301 9.40 12.58 -7.39
CA VAL A 301 8.35 12.11 -8.30
C VAL A 301 8.51 10.63 -8.64
N TYR A 302 9.73 10.17 -8.94
CA TYR A 302 9.98 8.77 -9.26
C TYR A 302 9.85 7.86 -8.03
N PHE A 303 10.21 8.37 -6.85
CA PHE A 303 10.04 7.67 -5.59
C PHE A 303 8.56 7.58 -5.23
N LEU A 304 7.76 8.64 -5.36
CA LEU A 304 6.31 8.58 -5.13
C LEU A 304 5.60 7.62 -6.10
N LEU A 305 6.01 7.57 -7.38
CA LEU A 305 5.45 6.64 -8.37
C LEU A 305 5.93 5.19 -8.17
N SER A 306 7.17 4.98 -7.73
CA SER A 306 7.73 3.64 -7.48
C SER A 306 7.34 3.07 -6.12
N PHE A 307 7.19 3.90 -5.08
CA PHE A 307 6.64 3.50 -3.78
C PHE A 307 5.14 3.22 -3.86
N ASN A 308 4.40 3.92 -4.74
CA ASN A 308 3.00 3.59 -5.00
C ASN A 308 2.79 2.14 -5.46
N ASN A 309 3.80 1.54 -6.09
CA ASN A 309 3.73 0.18 -6.61
C ASN A 309 4.14 -0.92 -5.62
N SER A 310 4.65 -0.60 -4.42
CA SER A 310 5.11 -1.64 -3.46
C SER A 310 4.90 -1.31 -1.98
N CYS A 311 4.78 -0.04 -1.57
CA CYS A 311 4.75 0.36 -0.16
C CYS A 311 3.66 1.38 0.19
N ALA A 312 2.73 1.71 -0.72
CA ALA A 312 1.59 2.59 -0.43
C ALA A 312 0.69 2.12 0.72
N ALA A 313 0.83 0.87 1.17
CA ALA A 313 0.12 0.34 2.33
C ALA A 313 0.77 0.68 3.70
N ALA A 314 2.00 1.21 3.74
CA ALA A 314 2.79 1.29 4.98
C ALA A 314 3.22 2.70 5.42
N MET A 315 3.01 3.76 4.63
CA MET A 315 3.28 5.13 5.10
C MET A 315 2.05 5.73 5.75
N CYS A 316 2.16 5.92 7.06
CA CYS A 316 1.04 5.88 7.97
C CYS A 316 1.35 6.89 9.09
N TRP A 317 0.64 8.02 9.10
CA TRP A 317 0.98 9.17 9.94
C TRP A 317 0.09 9.29 11.18
N ARG A 318 0.71 9.46 12.36
CA ARG A 318 0.03 9.66 13.65
C ARG A 318 -0.35 11.13 13.84
N ARG A 319 -1.64 11.42 14.00
CA ARG A 319 -2.18 12.77 14.26
C ARG A 319 -1.95 13.14 15.74
N SER A 320 -1.46 14.35 16.01
CA SER A 320 -1.73 15.08 17.25
C SER A 320 -2.77 16.16 16.93
N ASP A 321 -3.76 16.31 17.81
CA ASP A 321 -4.95 17.13 17.62
C ASP A 321 -4.65 18.61 17.36
N GLU A 322 -5.32 19.22 16.37
CA GLU A 322 -6.22 20.39 16.51
C GLU A 322 -6.84 20.82 15.16
N GLU A 323 -7.87 21.65 15.30
CA GLU A 323 -8.98 22.19 14.49
C GLU A 323 -9.00 22.33 12.94
N GLU A 324 -10.25 22.53 12.50
CA GLU A 324 -10.85 22.65 11.17
C GLU A 324 -10.35 23.81 10.29
N ARG A 325 -10.49 23.64 8.96
CA ARG A 325 -11.33 24.50 8.08
C ARG A 325 -11.39 23.93 6.65
N LYS A 326 -12.59 23.95 6.07
CA LYS A 326 -12.82 23.71 4.62
C LYS A 326 -12.46 24.98 3.84
N VAL A 327 -11.68 24.83 2.76
CA VAL A 327 -11.54 25.87 1.73
C VAL A 327 -11.54 25.19 0.35
N TYR A 328 -12.47 25.60 -0.52
CA TYR A 328 -12.42 25.32 -1.95
C TYR A 328 -11.49 26.33 -2.63
N CYS A 329 -10.53 25.89 -3.45
CA CYS A 329 -9.79 26.79 -4.34
C CYS A 329 -9.48 26.15 -5.70
N TYR A 330 -9.83 26.87 -6.76
CA TYR A 330 -9.39 26.67 -8.13
C TYR A 330 -7.92 27.11 -8.27
N PHE A 331 -7.09 26.36 -9.01
CA PHE A 331 -5.72 26.77 -9.33
C PHE A 331 -5.65 27.48 -10.69
N ARG A 332 -5.22 28.75 -10.66
CA ARG A 332 -4.69 29.49 -11.82
C ARG A 332 -3.24 29.87 -11.49
N TYR A 333 -2.27 29.26 -12.15
CA TYR A 333 -0.86 29.62 -11.99
C TYR A 333 -0.51 30.81 -12.88
N SER A 334 -0.02 31.89 -12.28
CA SER A 334 0.72 32.96 -12.96
C SER A 334 2.12 33.04 -12.35
N ILE A 335 3.15 32.88 -13.18
CA ILE A 335 4.55 32.94 -12.78
C ILE A 335 5.02 34.39 -12.92
N HIS A 336 5.26 35.08 -11.81
CA HIS A 336 6.12 36.25 -11.81
C HIS A 336 7.46 35.94 -11.13
N ARG A 337 8.53 36.14 -11.91
CA ARG A 337 9.92 36.12 -11.47
C ARG A 337 10.18 37.30 -10.55
N THR A 338 10.68 37.06 -9.35
CA THR A 338 11.61 37.98 -8.68
C THR A 338 12.55 37.24 -7.73
N ASN A 339 13.83 37.32 -8.09
CA ASN A 339 15.09 37.28 -7.34
C ASN A 339 15.16 36.72 -5.91
N LEU A 340 16.16 35.84 -5.75
CA LEU A 340 16.77 35.37 -4.51
C LEU A 340 17.22 36.52 -3.58
N SER A 341 16.97 36.33 -2.29
CA SER A 341 17.93 36.70 -1.24
C SER A 341 17.92 35.66 -0.13
N VAL A 342 19.07 35.02 0.08
CA VAL A 342 19.36 34.11 1.19
C VAL A 342 19.42 34.91 2.49
N CYS A 343 18.70 34.50 3.52
CA CYS A 343 18.98 34.93 4.89
C CYS A 343 18.81 33.76 5.86
N THR A 344 19.94 33.21 6.28
CA THR A 344 20.04 32.27 7.40
C THR A 344 19.83 33.03 8.71
N LYS A 345 18.94 32.52 9.57
CA LYS A 345 19.02 32.72 11.03
C LYS A 345 18.31 31.59 11.74
N PHE A 346 19.09 30.70 12.34
CA PHE A 346 18.64 29.84 13.43
C PHE A 346 18.50 30.68 14.69
N LYS A 347 17.47 30.41 15.49
CA LYS A 347 17.47 30.65 16.92
C LYS A 347 16.71 29.49 17.59
N TYR A 348 17.30 29.05 18.69
CA TYR A 348 17.11 27.81 19.45
C TYR A 348 15.68 27.33 19.67
#